data_AF-A0A6N2K0M5-F1
#
_entry.id   AF-A0A6N2K0M5-F1
#
_cell.length_a   1.000
_cell.length_b   1.000
_cell.length_c   1.000
_cell.angle_alpha   90.00
_cell.angle_beta   90.00
_cell.angle_gamma   90.00
#
_symmetry.space_group_name_H-M   'P 1'
#
loop_
_entity.id
_entity.type
_entity.pdbx_description
1 polymer ?
#
loop_
_entity_poly.entity_id
_entity_poly.type
_entity_poly.pdbx_seq_one_letter_code
_entity_poly.pdbx_strand_id
1 'polypeptide(L)'
;MANADQQKGSASPRAEVGEIDTKKPFQSVKAAVSLFREVALKGKPAVRRSRLSSENVIDKETQLLLAQREVSRFRRVLESAETTKARANSELEKAKRTLNDLTTKLKAVDDSKRSAIETAEVVKEKARRLEEAKSQQLVGNAARKRELDEARQQYKMAARELDAAKQQINKIRQDFDAALEAKSSSFQQAAETQRSANMNKERAGELSKEIGAMRESAQQLKTASAQIQQQQANLVEEKDARIHFCKAAMAKAQKSLEILMKEYDPELTKNLEARLAETSAEIELLQEEMKKAHALEMEKVEVLTIEFNEATKALQEIATEESSLRDMVTSLTAELENVKTQKIELLEKEIEKEYAAMEKETESARREAEELKKKAEEMKKNAEGLKEETKNARLLAQDAEGKLELALKEAEEAKAAEKKAHEDMKTLCERESIQDQDFDNKIKLAPGEFESLKRKVEESGDIADTKVADVMAQIEAVKVRNKEAEKKLEANLKAIEEIKEATDMALRSAEMSEAAEKTLEAQLQRWHKEAQTMVVA
;
A
#
# COMPACT_ATOMS: atom_id res chain seq x y z
N MET A 1 15.20 -58.23 72.97
CA MET A 1 14.21 -57.22 73.42
C MET A 1 13.01 -57.36 72.48
N ALA A 2 11.76 -57.50 72.92
CA ALA A 2 11.24 -57.60 74.29
C ALA A 2 10.75 -59.04 74.63
N ASN A 3 10.08 -59.21 75.78
CA ASN A 3 9.86 -60.51 76.43
C ASN A 3 8.40 -61.00 76.32
N ALA A 4 8.21 -62.32 76.47
CA ALA A 4 7.00 -62.93 77.04
C ALA A 4 7.37 -64.24 77.75
N ASP A 5 7.00 -64.37 79.04
CA ASP A 5 7.26 -65.52 79.91
C ASP A 5 6.05 -66.48 79.93
N GLN A 6 6.21 -67.82 80.03
CA GLN A 6 6.19 -68.64 81.25
C GLN A 6 4.89 -68.51 82.12
N GLN A 7 4.33 -69.56 82.76
CA GLN A 7 4.77 -70.96 82.94
C GLN A 7 3.60 -71.96 83.17
N LYS A 8 3.93 -73.20 83.60
CA LYS A 8 3.03 -74.35 83.83
C LYS A 8 2.23 -74.25 85.15
N GLY A 9 1.20 -75.11 85.27
CA GLY A 9 0.63 -75.53 86.56
C GLY A 9 0.54 -77.07 86.69
N SER A 10 0.93 -77.59 87.85
CA SER A 10 0.71 -78.97 88.33
C SER A 10 -0.13 -78.90 89.64
N ALA A 11 -0.56 -79.97 90.33
CA ALA A 11 -0.25 -81.40 90.31
C ALA A 11 -1.46 -82.22 90.83
N SER A 12 -1.26 -83.52 91.10
CA SER A 12 -2.22 -84.41 91.78
C SER A 12 -1.55 -85.06 93.00
N PRO A 13 -2.31 -85.40 94.06
CA PRO A 13 -1.97 -86.50 94.97
C PRO A 13 -3.01 -87.64 94.92
N ARG A 14 -2.59 -88.81 95.42
CA ARG A 14 -3.32 -90.09 95.39
C ARG A 14 -3.38 -90.65 96.81
N ALA A 15 -4.52 -91.19 97.23
CA ALA A 15 -4.71 -91.72 98.59
C ALA A 15 -4.17 -93.15 98.77
N GLU A 16 -3.92 -93.51 100.02
CA GLU A 16 -3.23 -94.71 100.49
C GLU A 16 -4.20 -95.67 101.22
N VAL A 17 -3.86 -96.96 101.34
CA VAL A 17 -4.76 -98.01 101.86
C VAL A 17 -4.18 -98.65 103.12
N GLY A 18 -5.01 -98.82 104.16
CA GLY A 18 -4.64 -99.46 105.43
C GLY A 18 -5.34 -100.81 105.67
N GLU A 19 -4.67 -101.71 106.39
CA GLU A 19 -5.05 -103.12 106.56
C GLU A 19 -5.69 -103.43 107.94
N ILE A 20 -6.14 -104.68 108.13
CA ILE A 20 -6.93 -105.15 109.30
C ILE A 20 -6.05 -105.97 110.26
N ASP A 21 -6.08 -105.66 111.57
CA ASP A 21 -5.37 -106.46 112.60
C ASP A 21 -6.21 -107.64 113.12
N THR A 22 -5.56 -108.79 113.37
CA THR A 22 -6.19 -110.06 113.79
C THR A 22 -5.28 -110.93 114.66
N LYS A 23 -5.19 -110.62 115.97
CA LYS A 23 -4.41 -111.33 117.01
C LYS A 23 -5.17 -111.26 118.35
N LYS A 24 -5.14 -112.21 119.31
CA LYS A 24 -4.78 -113.65 119.47
C LYS A 24 -5.10 -114.00 120.97
N PRO A 25 -4.86 -115.20 121.56
CA PRO A 25 -4.64 -116.55 121.03
C PRO A 25 -5.52 -117.65 121.71
N PHE A 26 -5.29 -118.92 121.33
CA PHE A 26 -5.92 -120.14 121.88
C PHE A 26 -5.27 -120.65 123.20
N GLN A 27 -5.94 -121.57 123.91
CA GLN A 27 -5.26 -122.55 124.78
C GLN A 27 -5.80 -123.99 124.66
N SER A 28 -4.84 -124.93 124.52
CA SER A 28 -4.82 -126.36 124.91
C SER A 28 -5.98 -127.30 124.52
N VAL A 29 -5.70 -128.21 123.56
CA VAL A 29 -6.39 -129.50 123.41
C VAL A 29 -5.62 -130.58 124.18
N LYS A 30 -6.16 -131.06 125.31
CA LYS A 30 -5.66 -132.27 126.00
C LYS A 30 -6.72 -132.85 126.96
N ALA A 31 -6.69 -134.17 127.16
CA ALA A 31 -7.48 -134.92 128.17
C ALA A 31 -9.02 -135.05 127.94
N ALA A 32 -9.49 -135.11 126.69
CA ALA A 32 -10.83 -135.63 126.36
C ALA A 32 -10.76 -137.13 125.93
N VAL A 33 -10.23 -137.98 126.80
CA VAL A 33 -10.03 -139.44 126.60
C VAL A 33 -10.33 -140.16 127.92
N SER A 34 -10.70 -141.46 127.85
CA SER A 34 -11.01 -142.35 128.99
C SER A 34 -12.47 -142.39 129.47
N LEU A 35 -13.40 -142.59 128.53
CA LEU A 35 -14.47 -143.57 128.76
C LEU A 35 -13.90 -144.99 128.57
N PHE A 36 -14.47 -145.98 129.27
CA PHE A 36 -14.10 -147.41 129.29
C PHE A 36 -12.76 -147.81 129.95
N ARG A 37 -12.84 -148.25 131.21
CA ARG A 37 -12.41 -149.65 131.52
C ARG A 37 -13.26 -150.26 132.64
N GLU A 38 -13.44 -151.56 132.54
CA GLU A 38 -14.37 -152.42 133.28
C GLU A 38 -13.57 -153.48 134.07
N VAL A 39 -13.87 -153.68 135.36
CA VAL A 39 -13.52 -154.86 136.18
C VAL A 39 -14.57 -155.02 137.29
N ALA A 40 -14.90 -156.25 137.68
CA ALA A 40 -15.81 -156.58 138.80
C ALA A 40 -15.10 -157.38 139.91
N LEU A 41 -15.81 -157.57 141.05
CA LEU A 41 -15.78 -158.69 142.03
C LEU A 41 -15.54 -158.34 143.53
N LYS A 42 -16.53 -158.72 144.35
CA LYS A 42 -16.48 -159.21 145.76
C LYS A 42 -15.98 -158.25 146.88
N GLY A 43 -16.62 -158.18 148.08
CA GLY A 43 -17.92 -158.69 148.54
C GLY A 43 -17.99 -159.08 150.04
N LYS A 44 -19.21 -159.39 150.55
CA LYS A 44 -19.54 -159.98 151.88
C LYS A 44 -19.34 -159.03 153.09
N PRO A 45 -19.90 -159.26 154.32
CA PRO A 45 -20.22 -160.54 155.01
C PRO A 45 -21.73 -160.88 155.18
N ALA A 46 -22.10 -161.60 156.24
CA ALA A 46 -22.85 -162.86 156.13
C ALA A 46 -23.62 -163.31 157.42
N VAL A 47 -24.43 -164.38 157.28
CA VAL A 47 -25.19 -165.14 158.32
C VAL A 47 -26.29 -164.31 159.05
N ARG A 48 -27.42 -164.83 159.61
CA ARG A 48 -27.85 -166.18 160.06
C ARG A 48 -29.27 -166.59 159.58
N ARG A 49 -29.73 -167.80 159.97
CA ARG A 49 -31.02 -168.45 159.62
C ARG A 49 -32.03 -168.47 160.78
N SER A 50 -33.33 -168.32 160.48
CA SER A 50 -34.47 -168.98 161.16
C SER A 50 -35.76 -168.73 160.34
N ARG A 51 -36.35 -169.72 159.66
CA ARG A 51 -37.34 -170.73 160.11
C ARG A 51 -38.80 -170.21 160.27
N LEU A 52 -39.67 -170.73 159.39
CA LEU A 52 -41.14 -170.96 159.52
C LEU A 52 -42.14 -169.81 159.21
N SER A 53 -43.39 -170.25 158.98
CA SER A 53 -44.69 -169.54 158.85
C SER A 53 -45.00 -168.68 157.60
N SER A 54 -45.99 -169.17 156.83
CA SER A 54 -47.10 -168.48 156.15
C SER A 54 -46.91 -167.09 155.50
N GLU A 55 -46.95 -167.10 154.16
CA GLU A 55 -47.88 -166.32 153.32
C GLU A 55 -48.25 -164.87 153.70
N ASN A 56 -47.76 -163.92 152.90
CA ASN A 56 -48.36 -162.60 152.69
C ASN A 56 -48.09 -162.14 151.23
N VAL A 57 -49.07 -161.52 150.57
CA VAL A 57 -49.00 -161.15 149.14
C VAL A 57 -48.38 -159.76 148.90
N ILE A 58 -48.54 -158.87 149.88
CA ILE A 58 -48.35 -157.40 149.78
C ILE A 58 -46.91 -156.99 149.41
N ASP A 59 -45.89 -157.71 149.88
CA ASP A 59 -44.49 -157.37 149.61
C ASP A 59 -44.12 -157.50 148.11
N LYS A 60 -44.72 -158.47 147.41
CA LYS A 60 -44.47 -158.69 145.97
C LYS A 60 -45.11 -157.59 145.13
N GLU A 61 -46.30 -157.13 145.52
CA GLU A 61 -47.02 -156.04 144.86
C GLU A 61 -46.27 -154.71 145.01
N THR A 62 -45.69 -154.45 146.19
CA THR A 62 -44.83 -153.29 146.46
C THR A 62 -43.58 -153.29 145.56
N GLN A 63 -42.95 -154.46 145.35
CA GLN A 63 -41.81 -154.60 144.44
C GLN A 63 -42.20 -154.39 142.96
N LEU A 64 -43.39 -154.86 142.55
CA LEU A 64 -43.90 -154.67 141.19
C LEU A 64 -44.09 -153.18 140.86
N LEU A 65 -44.64 -152.40 141.79
CA LEU A 65 -44.84 -150.95 141.60
C LEU A 65 -43.52 -150.18 141.46
N LEU A 66 -42.47 -150.57 142.21
CA LEU A 66 -41.13 -150.01 142.05
C LEU A 66 -40.55 -150.33 140.66
N ALA A 67 -40.64 -151.58 140.21
CA ALA A 67 -40.20 -151.98 138.87
C ALA A 67 -40.97 -151.24 137.75
N GLN A 68 -42.29 -151.07 137.87
CA GLN A 68 -43.09 -150.29 136.93
C GLN A 68 -42.66 -148.81 136.89
N ARG A 69 -42.31 -148.21 138.04
CA ARG A 69 -41.79 -146.84 138.13
C ARG A 69 -40.42 -146.70 137.47
N GLU A 70 -39.55 -147.71 137.59
CA GLU A 70 -38.24 -147.74 136.93
C GLU A 70 -38.36 -147.93 135.41
N VAL A 71 -39.20 -148.84 134.94
CA VAL A 71 -39.52 -148.97 133.50
C VAL A 71 -40.07 -147.65 132.95
N SER A 72 -40.93 -146.96 133.70
CA SER A 72 -41.48 -145.64 133.36
C SER A 72 -40.47 -144.48 133.48
N ARG A 73 -39.28 -144.73 134.04
CA ARG A 73 -38.13 -143.82 134.02
C ARG A 73 -37.25 -144.12 132.80
N PHE A 74 -36.89 -145.38 132.58
CA PHE A 74 -36.08 -145.79 131.43
C PHE A 74 -36.75 -145.49 130.08
N ARG A 75 -38.07 -145.68 129.95
CA ARG A 75 -38.83 -145.31 128.74
C ARG A 75 -38.68 -143.82 128.40
N ARG A 76 -38.84 -142.91 129.37
CA ARG A 76 -38.65 -141.46 129.17
C ARG A 76 -37.21 -141.08 128.81
N VAL A 77 -36.23 -141.78 129.38
CA VAL A 77 -34.81 -141.58 129.01
C VAL A 77 -34.58 -142.02 127.56
N LEU A 78 -35.13 -143.17 127.14
CA LEU A 78 -35.07 -143.65 125.76
C LEU A 78 -35.73 -142.65 124.79
N GLU A 79 -36.95 -142.19 125.06
CA GLU A 79 -37.66 -141.17 124.26
C GLU A 79 -36.82 -139.87 124.11
N SER A 80 -36.13 -139.45 125.17
CA SER A 80 -35.22 -138.29 125.13
C SER A 80 -33.94 -138.54 124.32
N ALA A 81 -33.43 -139.78 124.31
CA ALA A 81 -32.26 -140.18 123.51
C ALA A 81 -32.63 -140.34 122.02
N GLU A 82 -33.83 -140.84 121.72
CA GLU A 82 -34.33 -141.01 120.36
C GLU A 82 -34.66 -139.67 119.71
N THR A 83 -35.29 -138.74 120.44
CA THR A 83 -35.56 -137.37 119.95
C THR A 83 -34.28 -136.55 119.73
N THR A 84 -33.26 -136.69 120.60
CA THR A 84 -31.95 -136.05 120.38
C THR A 84 -31.19 -136.68 119.22
N LYS A 85 -31.20 -138.01 119.07
CA LYS A 85 -30.65 -138.71 117.89
C LYS A 85 -31.34 -138.29 116.58
N ALA A 86 -32.66 -138.12 116.58
CA ALA A 86 -33.42 -137.64 115.43
C ALA A 86 -33.04 -136.19 115.06
N ARG A 87 -32.87 -135.31 116.05
CA ARG A 87 -32.37 -133.94 115.85
C ARG A 87 -30.96 -133.92 115.24
N ALA A 88 -30.02 -134.69 115.81
CA ALA A 88 -28.65 -134.78 115.31
C ALA A 88 -28.58 -135.31 113.87
N ASN A 89 -29.39 -136.31 113.51
CA ASN A 89 -29.49 -136.79 112.13
C ASN A 89 -30.07 -135.72 111.18
N SER A 90 -31.06 -134.93 111.62
CA SER A 90 -31.59 -133.81 110.84
C SER A 90 -30.53 -132.72 110.59
N GLU A 91 -29.70 -132.44 111.59
CA GLU A 91 -28.59 -131.47 111.50
C GLU A 91 -27.46 -131.98 110.58
N LEU A 92 -27.11 -133.27 110.65
CA LEU A 92 -26.16 -133.91 109.74
C LEU A 92 -26.64 -133.88 108.28
N GLU A 93 -27.92 -134.16 108.03
CA GLU A 93 -28.48 -134.09 106.66
C GLU A 93 -28.57 -132.66 106.13
N LYS A 94 -28.79 -131.66 107.00
CA LYS A 94 -28.65 -130.24 106.61
C LYS A 94 -27.19 -129.91 106.24
N ALA A 95 -26.23 -130.34 107.06
CA ALA A 95 -24.80 -130.11 106.81
C ALA A 95 -24.29 -130.78 105.52
N LYS A 96 -24.76 -131.99 105.19
CA LYS A 96 -24.47 -132.63 103.90
C LYS A 96 -25.01 -131.83 102.71
N ARG A 97 -26.23 -131.29 102.83
CA ARG A 97 -26.85 -130.47 101.76
C ARG A 97 -26.08 -129.17 101.55
N THR A 98 -25.70 -128.47 102.62
CA THR A 98 -24.88 -127.24 102.50
C THR A 98 -23.47 -127.53 101.97
N LEU A 99 -22.84 -128.65 102.36
CA LEU A 99 -21.54 -129.06 101.79
C LEU A 99 -21.64 -129.35 100.28
N ASN A 100 -22.70 -130.03 99.84
CA ASN A 100 -22.93 -130.30 98.41
C ASN A 100 -23.19 -129.01 97.63
N ASP A 101 -24.01 -128.09 98.15
CA ASP A 101 -24.29 -126.77 97.56
C ASP A 101 -23.03 -125.87 97.47
N LEU A 102 -22.19 -125.87 98.50
CA LEU A 102 -20.88 -125.19 98.45
C LEU A 102 -19.94 -125.85 97.44
N THR A 103 -19.99 -127.18 97.30
CA THR A 103 -19.16 -127.93 96.34
C THR A 103 -19.56 -127.66 94.89
N THR A 104 -20.86 -127.53 94.58
CA THR A 104 -21.31 -127.16 93.22
C THR A 104 -20.99 -125.69 92.92
N LYS A 105 -21.18 -124.79 93.88
CA LYS A 105 -20.80 -123.36 93.74
C LYS A 105 -19.31 -123.19 93.51
N LEU A 106 -18.45 -123.91 94.24
CA LEU A 106 -16.99 -123.85 94.06
C LEU A 106 -16.57 -124.27 92.64
N LYS A 107 -17.12 -125.37 92.12
CA LYS A 107 -16.86 -125.83 90.74
C LYS A 107 -17.27 -124.77 89.71
N ALA A 108 -18.44 -124.18 89.85
CA ALA A 108 -18.92 -123.12 88.95
C ALA A 108 -18.00 -121.88 88.96
N VAL A 109 -17.42 -121.53 90.12
CA VAL A 109 -16.43 -120.44 90.24
C VAL A 109 -15.10 -120.81 89.56
N ASP A 110 -14.60 -122.04 89.75
CA ASP A 110 -13.36 -122.51 89.08
C ASP A 110 -13.50 -122.56 87.56
N ASP A 111 -14.64 -123.04 87.04
CA ASP A 111 -14.90 -123.09 85.60
C ASP A 111 -15.09 -121.68 84.99
N SER A 112 -15.79 -120.78 85.70
CA SER A 112 -15.87 -119.37 85.32
C SER A 112 -14.49 -118.70 85.27
N LYS A 113 -13.63 -118.97 86.27
CA LYS A 113 -12.24 -118.47 86.32
C LYS A 113 -11.40 -118.99 85.14
N ARG A 114 -11.55 -120.26 84.74
CA ARG A 114 -10.86 -120.82 83.55
C ARG A 114 -11.24 -120.06 82.28
N SER A 115 -12.54 -119.83 82.05
CA SER A 115 -13.04 -119.09 80.88
C SER A 115 -12.59 -117.62 80.87
N ALA A 116 -12.50 -116.98 82.04
CA ALA A 116 -11.97 -115.62 82.17
C ALA A 116 -10.48 -115.51 81.82
N ILE A 117 -9.68 -116.54 82.11
CA ILE A 117 -8.25 -116.59 81.74
C ILE A 117 -8.08 -116.82 80.23
N GLU A 118 -8.83 -117.75 79.65
CA GLU A 118 -8.78 -118.05 78.20
C GLU A 118 -9.17 -116.82 77.36
N THR A 119 -10.25 -116.13 77.73
CA THR A 119 -10.67 -114.90 77.05
C THR A 119 -9.66 -113.76 77.19
N ALA A 120 -8.96 -113.64 78.32
CA ALA A 120 -7.89 -112.66 78.51
C ALA A 120 -6.68 -112.93 77.60
N GLU A 121 -6.21 -114.18 77.48
CA GLU A 121 -5.11 -114.53 76.58
C GLU A 121 -5.48 -114.35 75.09
N VAL A 122 -6.74 -114.63 74.70
CA VAL A 122 -7.25 -114.33 73.35
C VAL A 122 -7.23 -112.82 73.04
N VAL A 123 -7.54 -111.96 74.01
CA VAL A 123 -7.45 -110.49 73.85
C VAL A 123 -5.99 -110.04 73.74
N LYS A 124 -5.10 -110.60 74.56
CA LYS A 124 -3.66 -110.30 74.58
C LYS A 124 -2.95 -110.68 73.27
N GLU A 125 -3.26 -111.83 72.68
CA GLU A 125 -2.75 -112.24 71.37
C GLU A 125 -3.28 -111.34 70.24
N LYS A 126 -4.55 -110.91 70.31
CA LYS A 126 -5.10 -109.92 69.36
C LYS A 126 -4.40 -108.56 69.48
N ALA A 127 -4.08 -108.12 70.70
CA ALA A 127 -3.35 -106.88 70.93
C ALA A 127 -1.92 -106.95 70.33
N ARG A 128 -1.20 -108.05 70.56
CA ARG A 128 0.14 -108.28 70.00
C ARG A 128 0.16 -108.19 68.47
N ARG A 129 -0.77 -108.84 67.78
CA ARG A 129 -0.88 -108.80 66.30
C ARG A 129 -1.17 -107.40 65.76
N LEU A 130 -1.94 -106.58 66.50
CA LEU A 130 -2.21 -105.18 66.14
C LEU A 130 -0.98 -104.27 66.36
N GLU A 131 -0.14 -104.59 67.34
CA GLU A 131 1.14 -103.89 67.57
C GLU A 131 2.15 -104.24 66.48
N GLU A 132 2.31 -105.53 66.15
CA GLU A 132 3.15 -106.02 65.05
C GLU A 132 2.75 -105.38 63.69
N ALA A 133 1.45 -105.28 63.40
CA ALA A 133 0.94 -104.64 62.19
C ALA A 133 1.25 -103.12 62.14
N LYS A 134 1.11 -102.40 63.28
CA LYS A 134 1.49 -100.98 63.37
C LYS A 134 2.98 -100.79 63.15
N SER A 135 3.83 -101.65 63.70
CA SER A 135 5.29 -101.61 63.52
C SER A 135 5.70 -101.74 62.06
N GLN A 136 5.04 -102.62 61.30
CA GLN A 136 5.27 -102.75 59.85
C GLN A 136 4.81 -101.51 59.07
N GLN A 137 3.66 -100.91 59.44
CA GLN A 137 3.15 -99.71 58.78
C GLN A 137 4.08 -98.48 58.95
N LEU A 138 4.78 -98.37 60.08
CA LEU A 138 5.73 -97.27 60.34
C LEU A 138 6.90 -97.25 59.33
N VAL A 139 7.36 -98.40 58.84
CA VAL A 139 8.43 -98.49 57.83
C VAL A 139 7.98 -97.89 56.50
N GLY A 140 6.77 -98.23 56.04
CA GLY A 140 6.18 -97.66 54.83
C GLY A 140 5.89 -96.15 54.94
N ASN A 141 5.47 -95.69 56.12
CA ASN A 141 5.27 -94.26 56.39
C ASN A 141 6.61 -93.49 56.39
N ALA A 142 7.71 -94.09 56.82
CA ALA A 142 9.04 -93.47 56.76
C ALA A 142 9.55 -93.31 55.32
N ALA A 143 9.27 -94.27 54.42
CA ALA A 143 9.57 -94.13 52.99
C ALA A 143 8.79 -92.98 52.35
N ARG A 144 7.46 -93.00 52.46
CA ARG A 144 6.55 -91.96 51.96
C ARG A 144 6.88 -90.55 52.48
N LYS A 145 7.38 -90.44 53.71
CA LYS A 145 7.82 -89.15 54.25
C LYS A 145 9.07 -88.61 53.53
N ARG A 146 10.06 -89.46 53.20
CA ARG A 146 11.24 -89.04 52.43
C ARG A 146 10.83 -88.60 51.02
N GLU A 147 10.06 -89.42 50.31
CA GLU A 147 9.51 -89.11 48.98
C GLU A 147 8.78 -87.75 48.97
N LEU A 148 7.98 -87.47 49.99
CA LEU A 148 7.23 -86.22 50.14
C LEU A 148 8.15 -85.02 50.48
N ASP A 149 9.15 -85.20 51.35
CA ASP A 149 10.11 -84.15 51.69
C ASP A 149 11.13 -83.89 50.55
N GLU A 150 11.43 -84.89 49.71
CA GLU A 150 12.18 -84.78 48.46
C GLU A 150 11.37 -84.03 47.38
N ALA A 151 10.10 -84.38 47.16
CA ALA A 151 9.21 -83.65 46.27
C ALA A 151 9.04 -82.17 46.70
N ARG A 152 9.00 -81.90 48.01
CA ARG A 152 9.04 -80.53 48.56
C ARG A 152 10.35 -79.80 48.28
N GLN A 153 11.49 -80.50 48.25
CA GLN A 153 12.77 -79.90 47.88
C GLN A 153 12.82 -79.60 46.39
N GLN A 154 12.39 -80.53 45.53
CA GLN A 154 12.28 -80.32 44.08
C GLN A 154 11.36 -79.14 43.75
N TYR A 155 10.18 -79.06 44.37
CA TYR A 155 9.27 -77.91 44.23
C TYR A 155 9.93 -76.59 44.65
N LYS A 156 10.69 -76.57 45.76
CA LYS A 156 11.43 -75.37 46.21
C LYS A 156 12.55 -74.96 45.25
N MET A 157 13.17 -75.91 44.53
CA MET A 157 14.17 -75.60 43.50
C MET A 157 13.50 -75.05 42.24
N ALA A 158 12.49 -75.75 41.71
CA ALA A 158 11.72 -75.29 40.55
C ALA A 158 11.07 -73.92 40.75
N ALA A 159 10.60 -73.60 41.97
CA ALA A 159 10.09 -72.27 42.31
C ALA A 159 11.17 -71.18 42.24
N ARG A 160 12.38 -71.45 42.73
CA ARG A 160 13.53 -70.52 42.64
C ARG A 160 13.99 -70.33 41.20
N GLU A 161 14.03 -71.39 40.42
CA GLU A 161 14.37 -71.37 39.00
C GLU A 161 13.33 -70.56 38.20
N LEU A 162 12.05 -70.75 38.48
CA LEU A 162 10.96 -69.95 37.93
C LEU A 162 11.07 -68.46 38.30
N ASP A 163 11.41 -68.13 39.55
CA ASP A 163 11.56 -66.73 39.97
C ASP A 163 12.83 -66.08 39.38
N ALA A 164 13.92 -66.84 39.22
CA ALA A 164 15.11 -66.40 38.48
C ALA A 164 14.78 -66.16 36.98
N ALA A 165 14.00 -67.04 36.36
CA ALA A 165 13.55 -66.87 34.98
C ALA A 165 12.64 -65.63 34.81
N LYS A 166 11.73 -65.36 35.76
CA LYS A 166 10.96 -64.10 35.79
C LYS A 166 11.86 -62.87 35.88
N GLN A 167 12.89 -62.91 36.73
CA GLN A 167 13.86 -61.81 36.84
C GLN A 167 14.64 -61.59 35.55
N GLN A 168 15.06 -62.67 34.87
CA GLN A 168 15.70 -62.59 33.55
C GLN A 168 14.76 -62.01 32.49
N ILE A 169 13.49 -62.45 32.43
CA ILE A 169 12.48 -61.90 31.51
C ILE A 169 12.25 -60.40 31.76
N ASN A 170 12.15 -59.98 33.02
CA ASN A 170 11.98 -58.57 33.37
C ASN A 170 13.21 -57.74 32.98
N LYS A 171 14.44 -58.28 33.16
CA LYS A 171 15.65 -57.61 32.68
C LYS A 171 15.67 -57.50 31.15
N ILE A 172 15.36 -58.58 30.43
CA ILE A 172 15.32 -58.59 28.95
C ILE A 172 14.31 -57.55 28.42
N ARG A 173 13.19 -57.34 29.11
CA ARG A 173 12.25 -56.26 28.79
C ARG A 173 12.88 -54.88 28.98
N GLN A 174 13.50 -54.62 30.14
CA GLN A 174 14.20 -53.34 30.39
C GLN A 174 15.34 -53.08 29.40
N ASP A 175 16.14 -54.09 29.08
CA ASP A 175 17.22 -54.02 28.09
C ASP A 175 16.66 -53.76 26.66
N PHE A 176 15.48 -54.29 26.33
CA PHE A 176 14.78 -54.07 25.05
C PHE A 176 14.12 -52.69 24.96
N ASP A 177 13.45 -52.23 26.01
CA ASP A 177 12.81 -50.92 26.08
C ASP A 177 13.88 -49.82 25.97
N ALA A 178 14.98 -49.94 26.72
CA ALA A 178 16.14 -49.04 26.60
C ALA A 178 16.78 -49.07 25.19
N ALA A 179 16.80 -50.22 24.52
CA ALA A 179 17.27 -50.31 23.14
C ALA A 179 16.32 -49.65 22.13
N LEU A 180 15.00 -49.68 22.37
CA LEU A 180 14.01 -48.95 21.57
C LEU A 180 14.10 -47.43 21.78
N GLU A 181 14.30 -46.97 23.02
CA GLU A 181 14.54 -45.57 23.34
C GLU A 181 15.83 -45.08 22.66
N ALA A 182 16.96 -45.75 22.88
CA ALA A 182 18.25 -45.39 22.27
C ALA A 182 18.20 -45.39 20.74
N LYS A 183 17.52 -46.37 20.13
CA LYS A 183 17.22 -46.38 18.68
C LYS A 183 16.44 -45.12 18.29
N SER A 184 15.36 -44.80 18.99
CA SER A 184 14.48 -43.67 18.66
C SER A 184 15.23 -42.33 18.76
N SER A 185 16.02 -42.12 19.81
CA SER A 185 16.89 -40.94 19.96
C SER A 185 17.95 -40.87 18.85
N SER A 186 18.56 -41.99 18.44
CA SER A 186 19.50 -42.00 17.31
C SER A 186 18.85 -41.63 15.98
N PHE A 187 17.58 -42.02 15.75
CA PHE A 187 16.81 -41.62 14.56
C PHE A 187 16.42 -40.14 14.59
N GLN A 188 16.09 -39.59 15.77
CA GLN A 188 15.85 -38.15 15.92
C GLN A 188 17.13 -37.33 15.63
N GLN A 189 18.26 -37.71 16.23
CA GLN A 189 19.56 -37.07 16.00
C GLN A 189 20.02 -37.20 14.53
N ALA A 190 19.78 -38.35 13.89
CA ALA A 190 20.04 -38.55 12.46
C ALA A 190 19.14 -37.65 11.58
N ALA A 191 17.86 -37.47 11.94
CA ALA A 191 16.96 -36.57 11.22
C ALA A 191 17.34 -35.09 11.40
N GLU A 192 17.79 -34.68 12.58
CA GLU A 192 18.24 -33.31 12.87
C GLU A 192 19.57 -32.97 12.17
N THR A 193 20.53 -33.90 12.19
CA THR A 193 21.78 -33.77 11.43
C THR A 193 21.53 -33.78 9.92
N GLN A 194 20.58 -34.58 9.41
CA GLN A 194 20.18 -34.53 7.99
C GLN A 194 19.47 -33.21 7.62
N ARG A 195 18.57 -32.69 8.47
CA ARG A 195 17.90 -31.39 8.24
C ARG A 195 18.92 -30.24 8.19
N SER A 196 19.80 -30.16 9.18
CA SER A 196 20.84 -29.13 9.23
C SER A 196 21.86 -29.28 8.08
N ALA A 197 22.21 -30.50 7.67
CA ALA A 197 23.02 -30.74 6.47
C ALA A 197 22.31 -30.27 5.17
N ASN A 198 21.00 -30.47 5.04
CA ASN A 198 20.22 -29.97 3.91
C ASN A 198 20.20 -28.43 3.88
N MET A 199 19.86 -27.78 5.00
CA MET A 199 19.87 -26.31 5.12
C MET A 199 21.25 -25.71 4.82
N ASN A 200 22.32 -26.34 5.32
CA ASN A 200 23.70 -25.92 5.03
C ASN A 200 24.06 -26.09 3.55
N LYS A 201 23.58 -27.15 2.89
CA LYS A 201 23.75 -27.38 1.45
C LYS A 201 22.99 -26.35 0.61
N GLU A 202 21.77 -26.02 1.00
CA GLU A 202 20.94 -24.98 0.36
C GLU A 202 21.63 -23.61 0.45
N ARG A 203 22.02 -23.20 1.68
CA ARG A 203 22.76 -21.95 1.93
C ARG A 203 24.12 -21.91 1.21
N ALA A 204 24.84 -23.03 1.11
CA ALA A 204 26.05 -23.11 0.30
C ALA A 204 25.78 -22.94 -1.20
N GLY A 205 24.63 -23.41 -1.68
CA GLY A 205 24.16 -23.17 -3.04
C GLY A 205 23.78 -21.71 -3.31
N GLU A 206 23.16 -21.03 -2.35
CA GLU A 206 22.86 -19.59 -2.41
C GLU A 206 24.13 -18.75 -2.45
N LEU A 207 25.05 -18.97 -1.51
CA LEU A 207 26.37 -18.30 -1.49
C LEU A 207 27.15 -18.57 -2.79
N SER A 208 27.02 -19.76 -3.38
CA SER A 208 27.65 -20.06 -4.68
C SER A 208 27.05 -19.26 -5.84
N LYS A 209 25.75 -18.97 -5.83
CA LYS A 209 25.08 -18.08 -6.81
C LYS A 209 25.53 -16.63 -6.62
N GLU A 210 25.58 -16.15 -5.38
CA GLU A 210 26.03 -14.79 -5.03
C GLU A 210 27.50 -14.57 -5.45
N ILE A 211 28.38 -15.53 -5.15
CA ILE A 211 29.77 -15.53 -5.61
C ILE A 211 29.86 -15.56 -7.15
N GLY A 212 28.93 -16.22 -7.84
CA GLY A 212 28.79 -16.16 -9.30
C GLY A 212 28.49 -14.74 -9.80
N ALA A 213 27.39 -14.15 -9.34
CA ALA A 213 26.99 -12.80 -9.73
C ALA A 213 28.06 -11.73 -9.38
N MET A 214 28.72 -11.86 -8.23
CA MET A 214 29.82 -10.97 -7.84
C MET A 214 31.04 -11.13 -8.76
N ARG A 215 31.37 -12.35 -9.22
CA ARG A 215 32.44 -12.57 -10.21
C ARG A 215 32.09 -12.00 -11.58
N GLU A 216 30.84 -12.15 -12.02
CA GLU A 216 30.36 -11.56 -13.28
C GLU A 216 30.42 -10.02 -13.23
N SER A 217 29.95 -9.41 -12.14
CA SER A 217 30.07 -7.97 -11.90
C SER A 217 31.53 -7.50 -11.86
N ALA A 218 32.41 -8.23 -11.15
CA ALA A 218 33.84 -7.93 -11.13
C ALA A 218 34.50 -8.06 -12.52
N GLN A 219 34.04 -8.99 -13.36
CA GLN A 219 34.50 -9.14 -14.74
C GLN A 219 34.01 -7.97 -15.62
N GLN A 220 32.76 -7.51 -15.46
CA GLN A 220 32.23 -6.33 -16.14
C GLN A 220 32.98 -5.04 -15.72
N LEU A 221 33.27 -4.88 -14.42
CA LEU A 221 34.10 -3.78 -13.92
C LEU A 221 35.53 -3.83 -14.49
N LYS A 222 36.10 -5.03 -14.65
CA LYS A 222 37.42 -5.21 -15.26
C LYS A 222 37.44 -4.87 -16.76
N THR A 223 36.41 -5.24 -17.53
CA THR A 223 36.32 -4.85 -18.95
C THR A 223 36.05 -3.35 -19.11
N ALA A 224 35.18 -2.76 -18.30
CA ALA A 224 34.94 -1.32 -18.28
C ALA A 224 36.22 -0.53 -17.89
N SER A 225 36.97 -1.00 -16.89
CA SER A 225 38.26 -0.41 -16.51
C SER A 225 39.29 -0.46 -17.64
N ALA A 226 39.39 -1.59 -18.36
CA ALA A 226 40.27 -1.71 -19.53
C ALA A 226 39.82 -0.80 -20.69
N GLN A 227 38.52 -0.63 -20.91
CA GLN A 227 37.98 0.31 -21.91
C GLN A 227 38.30 1.77 -21.55
N ILE A 228 38.19 2.15 -20.27
CA ILE A 228 38.57 3.47 -19.78
C ILE A 228 40.08 3.71 -19.95
N GLN A 229 40.92 2.71 -19.65
CA GLN A 229 42.37 2.79 -19.89
C GLN A 229 42.71 2.96 -21.37
N GLN A 230 42.03 2.23 -22.26
CA GLN A 230 42.18 2.41 -23.71
C GLN A 230 41.76 3.81 -24.17
N GLN A 231 40.62 4.33 -23.68
CA GLN A 231 40.18 5.70 -24.00
C GLN A 231 41.14 6.77 -23.46
N GLN A 232 41.71 6.57 -22.27
CA GLN A 232 42.72 7.45 -21.71
C GLN A 232 44.01 7.45 -22.55
N ALA A 233 44.48 6.29 -23.01
CA ALA A 233 45.64 6.19 -23.90
C ALA A 233 45.39 6.93 -25.22
N ASN A 234 44.28 6.64 -25.90
CA ASN A 234 43.90 7.31 -27.16
C ASN A 234 43.80 8.84 -27.00
N LEU A 235 43.26 9.33 -25.87
CA LEU A 235 43.13 10.77 -25.59
C LEU A 235 44.47 11.44 -25.22
N VAL A 236 45.43 10.70 -24.68
CA VAL A 236 46.81 11.19 -24.50
C VAL A 236 47.51 11.28 -25.87
N GLU A 237 47.39 10.26 -26.72
CA GLU A 237 47.94 10.28 -28.08
C GLU A 237 47.36 11.43 -28.93
N GLU A 238 46.05 11.68 -28.85
CA GLU A 238 45.42 12.82 -29.53
C GLU A 238 45.94 14.17 -28.99
N LYS A 239 46.08 14.31 -27.67
CA LYS A 239 46.64 15.52 -27.04
C LYS A 239 48.08 15.75 -27.46
N ASP A 240 48.92 14.72 -27.45
CA ASP A 240 50.32 14.85 -27.85
C ASP A 240 50.43 15.16 -29.35
N ALA A 241 49.65 14.51 -30.21
CA ALA A 241 49.56 14.86 -31.63
C ALA A 241 49.15 16.33 -31.84
N ARG A 242 48.18 16.83 -31.05
CA ARG A 242 47.74 18.24 -31.09
C ARG A 242 48.83 19.19 -30.57
N ILE A 243 49.54 18.83 -29.51
CA ILE A 243 50.68 19.59 -28.97
C ILE A 243 51.82 19.65 -30.01
N HIS A 244 52.12 18.55 -30.68
CA HIS A 244 53.11 18.50 -31.77
C HIS A 244 52.69 19.37 -32.97
N PHE A 245 51.41 19.33 -33.37
CA PHE A 245 50.87 20.21 -34.40
C PHE A 245 51.01 21.70 -34.02
N CYS A 246 50.62 22.07 -32.80
CA CYS A 246 50.75 23.45 -32.30
C CYS A 246 52.23 23.90 -32.24
N LYS A 247 53.13 23.06 -31.72
CA LYS A 247 54.59 23.34 -31.72
C LYS A 247 55.12 23.57 -33.14
N ALA A 248 54.72 22.74 -34.11
CA ALA A 248 55.12 22.89 -35.51
C ALA A 248 54.53 24.15 -36.17
N ALA A 249 53.28 24.52 -35.83
CA ALA A 249 52.65 25.75 -36.31
C ALA A 249 53.34 27.00 -35.74
N MET A 250 53.64 27.03 -34.45
CA MET A 250 54.39 28.14 -33.82
C MET A 250 55.81 28.25 -34.40
N ALA A 251 56.52 27.13 -34.60
CA ALA A 251 57.85 27.14 -35.23
C ALA A 251 57.83 27.65 -36.68
N LYS A 252 56.74 27.45 -37.43
CA LYS A 252 56.55 28.06 -38.75
C LYS A 252 56.29 29.56 -38.64
N ALA A 253 55.34 29.98 -37.80
CA ALA A 253 55.02 31.39 -37.60
C ALA A 253 56.23 32.20 -37.10
N GLN A 254 57.02 31.64 -36.19
CA GLN A 254 58.24 32.25 -35.66
C GLN A 254 59.32 32.42 -36.75
N LYS A 255 59.46 31.47 -37.68
CA LYS A 255 60.34 31.64 -38.85
C LYS A 255 59.83 32.71 -39.82
N SER A 256 58.52 32.79 -40.07
CA SER A 256 57.93 33.86 -40.87
C SER A 256 58.13 35.24 -40.24
N LEU A 257 58.01 35.34 -38.91
CA LEU A 257 58.35 36.55 -38.16
C LEU A 257 59.84 36.88 -38.29
N GLU A 258 60.73 35.90 -38.16
CA GLU A 258 62.19 36.10 -38.28
C GLU A 258 62.63 36.51 -39.70
N ILE A 259 61.89 36.11 -40.74
CA ILE A 259 62.07 36.60 -42.11
C ILE A 259 61.59 38.05 -42.20
N LEU A 260 60.36 38.34 -41.77
CA LEU A 260 59.79 39.69 -41.81
C LEU A 260 60.61 40.70 -40.99
N MET A 261 61.22 40.29 -39.88
CA MET A 261 62.14 41.12 -39.07
C MET A 261 63.50 41.37 -39.74
N LYS A 262 63.88 40.61 -40.78
CA LYS A 262 65.08 40.84 -41.61
C LYS A 262 64.76 41.63 -42.89
N GLU A 263 63.52 41.55 -43.35
CA GLU A 263 62.97 42.40 -44.42
C GLU A 263 62.58 43.79 -43.92
N TYR A 264 62.31 43.94 -42.62
CA TYR A 264 62.04 45.22 -41.97
C TYR A 264 63.30 46.10 -41.88
N ASP A 265 63.29 47.21 -42.62
CA ASP A 265 64.31 48.25 -42.55
C ASP A 265 63.92 49.34 -41.52
N PRO A 266 64.62 49.40 -40.35
CA PRO A 266 64.36 50.41 -39.33
C PRO A 266 64.89 51.81 -39.70
N GLU A 267 65.84 51.93 -40.63
CA GLU A 267 66.32 53.22 -41.11
C GLU A 267 65.36 53.79 -42.16
N LEU A 268 64.87 52.99 -43.10
CA LEU A 268 63.80 53.41 -44.01
C LEU A 268 62.57 53.90 -43.24
N THR A 269 62.15 53.19 -42.20
CA THR A 269 61.01 53.59 -41.35
C THR A 269 61.26 54.96 -40.71
N LYS A 270 62.41 55.16 -40.05
CA LYS A 270 62.79 56.46 -39.45
C LYS A 270 62.95 57.59 -40.47
N ASN A 271 63.47 57.29 -41.66
CA ASN A 271 63.62 58.26 -42.74
C ASN A 271 62.26 58.70 -43.31
N LEU A 272 61.27 57.78 -43.34
CA LEU A 272 59.89 58.11 -43.70
C LEU A 272 59.18 58.91 -42.59
N GLU A 273 59.37 58.55 -41.31
CA GLU A 273 58.88 59.33 -40.17
C GLU A 273 59.47 60.76 -40.15
N ALA A 274 60.79 60.89 -40.40
CA ALA A 274 61.47 62.18 -40.48
C ALA A 274 60.94 63.03 -41.65
N ARG A 275 60.78 62.45 -42.85
CA ARG A 275 60.17 63.16 -43.99
C ARG A 275 58.70 63.50 -43.77
N LEU A 276 57.94 62.68 -43.04
CA LEU A 276 56.57 62.99 -42.66
C LEU A 276 56.53 64.19 -41.71
N ALA A 277 57.42 64.23 -40.70
CA ALA A 277 57.54 65.38 -39.80
C ALA A 277 57.99 66.66 -40.52
N GLU A 278 58.98 66.55 -41.41
CA GLU A 278 59.49 67.64 -42.27
C GLU A 278 58.37 68.22 -43.15
N THR A 279 57.69 67.37 -43.94
CA THR A 279 56.58 67.81 -44.81
C THR A 279 55.35 68.29 -44.02
N SER A 280 55.10 67.76 -42.81
CA SER A 280 54.03 68.29 -41.95
C SER A 280 54.36 69.68 -41.43
N ALA A 281 55.61 69.93 -41.03
CA ALA A 281 56.07 71.25 -40.62
C ALA A 281 56.08 72.26 -41.79
N GLU A 282 56.44 71.81 -43.00
CA GLU A 282 56.32 72.62 -44.23
C GLU A 282 54.85 72.95 -44.54
N ILE A 283 53.92 72.00 -44.37
CA ILE A 283 52.48 72.24 -44.49
C ILE A 283 51.97 73.23 -43.42
N GLU A 284 52.43 73.13 -42.16
CA GLU A 284 52.08 74.09 -41.11
C GLU A 284 52.59 75.51 -41.43
N LEU A 285 53.82 75.65 -41.92
CA LEU A 285 54.38 76.92 -42.38
C LEU A 285 53.58 77.50 -43.55
N LEU A 286 53.28 76.69 -44.58
CA LEU A 286 52.46 77.11 -45.71
C LEU A 286 51.03 77.50 -45.29
N GLN A 287 50.43 76.81 -44.31
CA GLN A 287 49.13 77.20 -43.75
C GLN A 287 49.20 78.55 -43.03
N GLU A 288 50.27 78.82 -42.28
CA GLU A 288 50.48 80.13 -41.64
C GLU A 288 50.76 81.24 -42.66
N GLU A 289 51.49 80.96 -43.75
CA GLU A 289 51.65 81.90 -44.86
C GLU A 289 50.35 82.16 -45.61
N MET A 290 49.53 81.13 -45.88
CA MET A 290 48.20 81.29 -46.46
C MET A 290 47.27 82.10 -45.55
N LYS A 291 47.28 81.89 -44.23
CA LYS A 291 46.51 82.72 -43.27
C LYS A 291 46.94 84.19 -43.32
N LYS A 292 48.26 84.47 -43.37
CA LYS A 292 48.80 85.83 -43.48
C LYS A 292 48.45 86.49 -44.81
N ALA A 293 48.59 85.76 -45.93
CA ALA A 293 48.23 86.24 -47.25
C ALA A 293 46.73 86.55 -47.35
N HIS A 294 45.87 85.64 -46.87
CA HIS A 294 44.42 85.85 -46.79
C HIS A 294 44.03 87.01 -45.86
N ALA A 295 44.74 87.22 -44.75
CA ALA A 295 44.51 88.38 -43.89
C ALA A 295 44.85 89.70 -44.61
N LEU A 296 45.99 89.77 -45.29
CA LEU A 296 46.40 90.92 -46.10
C LEU A 296 45.54 91.13 -47.36
N GLU A 297 44.87 90.08 -47.85
CA GLU A 297 43.89 90.17 -48.94
C GLU A 297 42.55 90.69 -48.40
N MET A 298 42.06 90.16 -47.28
CA MET A 298 40.85 90.65 -46.61
C MET A 298 40.97 92.10 -46.16
N GLU A 299 42.12 92.53 -45.62
CA GLU A 299 42.39 93.93 -45.27
C GLU A 299 42.27 94.86 -46.50
N LYS A 300 42.81 94.44 -47.66
CA LYS A 300 42.65 95.18 -48.92
C LYS A 300 41.21 95.17 -49.43
N VAL A 301 40.49 94.05 -49.31
CA VAL A 301 39.09 93.95 -49.70
C VAL A 301 38.21 94.81 -48.79
N GLU A 302 38.52 94.93 -47.50
CA GLU A 302 37.82 95.82 -46.57
C GLU A 302 38.05 97.30 -46.95
N VAL A 303 39.30 97.71 -47.20
CA VAL A 303 39.62 99.06 -47.71
C VAL A 303 38.92 99.35 -49.03
N LEU A 304 39.01 98.45 -50.02
CA LEU A 304 38.34 98.59 -51.31
C LEU A 304 36.80 98.61 -51.17
N THR A 305 36.24 97.93 -50.17
CA THR A 305 34.81 97.95 -49.87
C THR A 305 34.39 99.28 -49.24
N ILE A 306 35.24 99.90 -48.41
CA ILE A 306 35.03 101.25 -47.89
C ILE A 306 35.07 102.25 -49.05
N GLU A 307 36.13 102.25 -49.86
CA GLU A 307 36.27 103.12 -51.04
C GLU A 307 35.11 102.95 -52.04
N PHE A 308 34.66 101.70 -52.28
CA PHE A 308 33.51 101.42 -53.14
C PHE A 308 32.19 101.93 -52.56
N ASN A 309 31.97 101.82 -51.25
CA ASN A 309 30.78 102.35 -50.59
C ASN A 309 30.77 103.89 -50.58
N GLU A 310 31.92 104.53 -50.37
CA GLU A 310 32.06 105.99 -50.49
C GLU A 310 31.80 106.47 -51.92
N ALA A 311 32.38 105.80 -52.93
CA ALA A 311 32.13 106.08 -54.34
C ALA A 311 30.65 105.85 -54.73
N THR A 312 30.03 104.78 -54.21
CA THR A 312 28.60 104.49 -54.42
C THR A 312 27.71 105.55 -53.78
N LYS A 313 28.05 106.02 -52.57
CA LYS A 313 27.33 107.12 -51.90
C LYS A 313 27.46 108.43 -52.68
N ALA A 314 28.66 108.77 -53.15
CA ALA A 314 28.87 109.95 -54.00
C ALA A 314 28.09 109.85 -55.32
N LEU A 315 28.04 108.67 -55.94
CA LEU A 315 27.23 108.43 -57.14
C LEU A 315 25.73 108.57 -56.87
N GLN A 316 25.25 108.12 -55.70
CA GLN A 316 23.86 108.27 -55.26
C GLN A 316 23.50 109.75 -55.02
N GLU A 317 24.40 110.53 -54.42
CA GLU A 317 24.24 111.97 -54.22
C GLU A 317 24.17 112.70 -55.58
N ILE A 318 25.11 112.42 -56.49
CA ILE A 318 25.10 112.93 -57.87
C ILE A 318 23.81 112.54 -58.61
N ALA A 319 23.31 111.31 -58.44
CA ALA A 319 22.05 110.87 -59.06
C ALA A 319 20.83 111.64 -58.53
N THR A 320 20.81 112.00 -57.23
CA THR A 320 19.74 112.87 -56.68
C THR A 320 19.84 114.31 -57.18
N GLU A 321 21.06 114.83 -57.37
CA GLU A 321 21.27 116.15 -57.97
C GLU A 321 20.86 116.15 -59.45
N GLU A 322 21.19 115.10 -60.21
CA GLU A 322 20.76 114.91 -61.60
C GLU A 322 19.23 114.87 -61.72
N SER A 323 18.52 114.13 -60.84
CA SER A 323 17.06 114.14 -60.84
C SER A 323 16.47 115.53 -60.53
N SER A 324 17.05 116.26 -59.57
CA SER A 324 16.61 117.62 -59.22
C SER A 324 16.81 118.61 -60.37
N LEU A 325 17.95 118.53 -61.07
CA LEU A 325 18.23 119.32 -62.26
C LEU A 325 17.31 118.93 -63.43
N ARG A 326 17.01 117.64 -63.61
CA ARG A 326 16.08 117.15 -64.63
C ARG A 326 14.65 117.65 -64.39
N ASP A 327 14.17 117.62 -63.15
CA ASP A 327 12.87 118.17 -62.76
C ASP A 327 12.82 119.68 -63.02
N MET A 328 13.90 120.41 -62.69
CA MET A 328 14.01 121.85 -62.98
C MET A 328 14.01 122.14 -64.50
N VAL A 329 14.70 121.33 -65.31
CA VAL A 329 14.71 121.45 -66.79
C VAL A 329 13.33 121.15 -67.38
N THR A 330 12.60 120.15 -66.89
CA THR A 330 11.24 119.86 -67.37
C THR A 330 10.26 120.98 -67.00
N SER A 331 10.37 121.56 -65.81
CA SER A 331 9.59 122.74 -65.40
C SER A 331 9.85 123.94 -66.32
N LEU A 332 11.12 124.30 -66.57
CA LEU A 332 11.49 125.38 -67.50
C LEU A 332 11.03 125.10 -68.94
N THR A 333 11.02 123.84 -69.36
CA THR A 333 10.50 123.45 -70.69
C THR A 333 8.98 123.65 -70.78
N ALA A 334 8.23 123.33 -69.72
CA ALA A 334 6.79 123.55 -69.66
C ALA A 334 6.42 125.05 -69.68
N GLU A 335 7.18 125.90 -68.98
CA GLU A 335 7.03 127.36 -69.05
C GLU A 335 7.31 127.89 -70.48
N LEU A 336 8.35 127.38 -71.14
CA LEU A 336 8.70 127.77 -72.51
C LEU A 336 7.60 127.45 -73.52
N GLU A 337 6.93 126.30 -73.42
CA GLU A 337 5.79 125.96 -74.29
C GLU A 337 4.55 126.85 -73.99
N ASN A 338 4.28 127.15 -72.71
CA ASN A 338 3.18 128.04 -72.32
C ASN A 338 3.34 129.47 -72.87
N VAL A 339 4.59 129.97 -72.97
CA VAL A 339 4.87 131.26 -73.63
C VAL A 339 4.67 131.19 -75.16
N LYS A 340 4.88 130.03 -75.79
CA LYS A 340 4.62 129.84 -77.23
C LYS A 340 3.12 129.84 -77.54
N THR A 341 2.30 129.12 -76.77
CA THR A 341 0.84 129.08 -77.01
C THR A 341 0.20 130.45 -76.84
N GLN A 342 0.55 131.20 -75.78
CA GLN A 342 0.05 132.57 -75.57
C GLN A 342 0.40 133.54 -76.72
N LYS A 343 1.51 133.30 -77.43
CA LYS A 343 1.88 134.09 -78.61
C LYS A 343 1.00 133.79 -79.83
N ILE A 344 0.47 132.58 -79.95
CA ILE A 344 -0.37 132.14 -81.08
C ILE A 344 -1.78 132.75 -80.95
N GLU A 345 -2.40 132.64 -79.77
CA GLU A 345 -3.76 133.18 -79.51
C GLU A 345 -3.91 134.70 -79.76
N LEU A 346 -2.81 135.45 -79.67
CA LEU A 346 -2.80 136.89 -79.92
C LEU A 346 -2.78 137.22 -81.43
N LEU A 347 -2.14 136.39 -82.26
CA LEU A 347 -2.09 136.59 -83.72
C LEU A 347 -3.44 136.30 -84.38
N GLU A 348 -4.15 135.27 -83.91
CA GLU A 348 -5.44 134.86 -84.48
C GLU A 348 -6.52 135.94 -84.32
N LYS A 349 -6.56 136.62 -83.15
CA LYS A 349 -7.51 137.71 -82.83
C LYS A 349 -7.27 139.03 -83.58
N GLU A 350 -6.16 139.14 -84.30
CA GLU A 350 -5.84 140.31 -85.13
C GLU A 350 -6.32 140.09 -86.58
N ILE A 351 -6.11 138.88 -87.12
CA ILE A 351 -6.54 138.47 -88.48
C ILE A 351 -8.09 138.49 -88.63
N GLU A 352 -8.81 138.07 -87.59
CA GLU A 352 -10.28 137.96 -87.60
C GLU A 352 -10.99 139.31 -87.84
N LYS A 353 -10.32 140.44 -87.59
CA LYS A 353 -10.87 141.79 -87.78
C LYS A 353 -10.71 142.34 -89.20
N GLU A 354 -9.71 141.91 -89.97
CA GLU A 354 -9.54 142.37 -91.35
C GLU A 354 -10.50 141.64 -92.31
N TYR A 355 -10.76 140.34 -92.08
CA TYR A 355 -11.61 139.53 -92.96
C TYR A 355 -13.04 140.05 -93.10
N ALA A 356 -13.64 140.52 -91.99
CA ALA A 356 -15.01 141.04 -91.97
C ALA A 356 -15.23 142.33 -92.78
N ALA A 357 -14.16 143.00 -93.24
CA ALA A 357 -14.25 144.21 -94.06
C ALA A 357 -14.39 143.90 -95.56
N MET A 358 -13.72 142.86 -96.08
CA MET A 358 -13.69 142.56 -97.53
C MET A 358 -14.97 141.93 -98.07
N GLU A 359 -15.63 141.05 -97.32
CA GLU A 359 -16.74 140.23 -97.81
C GLU A 359 -17.93 141.06 -98.33
N LYS A 360 -18.14 142.24 -97.74
CA LYS A 360 -19.31 143.09 -97.97
C LYS A 360 -19.28 143.88 -99.29
N GLU A 361 -18.11 144.04 -99.91
CA GLU A 361 -17.94 144.81 -101.15
C GLU A 361 -18.08 143.93 -102.40
N THR A 362 -17.81 142.62 -102.29
CA THR A 362 -17.89 141.66 -103.40
C THR A 362 -19.30 141.25 -103.85
N GLU A 363 -20.33 141.38 -103.00
CA GLU A 363 -21.64 140.77 -103.27
C GLU A 363 -22.60 141.64 -104.12
N SER A 364 -22.40 142.96 -104.16
CA SER A 364 -23.27 143.87 -104.94
C SER A 364 -23.06 143.73 -106.45
N ALA A 365 -21.79 143.67 -106.90
CA ALA A 365 -21.39 143.56 -108.29
C ALA A 365 -21.95 142.30 -109.00
N ARG A 366 -22.31 141.27 -108.23
CA ARG A 366 -22.92 140.03 -108.77
C ARG A 366 -24.34 140.26 -109.31
N ARG A 367 -25.10 141.22 -108.80
CA ARG A 367 -26.52 141.41 -109.15
C ARG A 367 -26.74 142.03 -110.53
N GLU A 368 -25.78 142.79 -111.06
CA GLU A 368 -25.88 143.40 -112.39
C GLU A 368 -25.68 142.38 -113.54
N ALA A 369 -25.11 141.21 -113.26
CA ALA A 369 -24.72 140.22 -114.27
C ALA A 369 -25.84 139.25 -114.70
N GLU A 370 -26.87 139.01 -113.88
CA GLU A 370 -27.81 137.89 -114.11
C GLU A 370 -29.06 138.25 -114.94
N GLU A 371 -29.66 139.45 -114.80
CA GLU A 371 -30.93 139.77 -115.48
C GLU A 371 -30.79 140.12 -116.98
N LEU A 372 -29.61 140.60 -117.42
CA LEU A 372 -29.33 140.76 -118.86
C LEU A 372 -29.40 139.43 -119.64
N LYS A 373 -29.38 138.29 -118.93
CA LYS A 373 -29.45 136.95 -119.52
C LYS A 373 -30.88 136.46 -119.81
N LYS A 374 -31.90 136.93 -119.07
CA LYS A 374 -33.30 136.46 -119.23
C LYS A 374 -34.07 137.11 -120.38
N LYS A 375 -33.77 138.37 -120.71
CA LYS A 375 -34.37 139.09 -121.86
C LYS A 375 -34.04 138.48 -123.23
N ALA A 376 -33.15 137.49 -123.29
CA ALA A 376 -32.80 136.77 -124.51
C ALA A 376 -33.71 135.55 -124.81
N GLU A 377 -34.35 134.95 -123.80
CA GLU A 377 -35.21 133.77 -124.00
C GLU A 377 -36.70 134.12 -124.22
N GLU A 378 -37.09 135.33 -123.84
CA GLU A 378 -38.43 135.93 -123.97
C GLU A 378 -38.99 135.89 -125.42
N MET A 379 -38.13 135.82 -126.43
CA MET A 379 -38.54 135.80 -127.85
C MET A 379 -38.55 134.41 -128.53
N LYS A 380 -38.26 133.30 -127.83
CA LYS A 380 -38.15 131.98 -128.51
C LYS A 380 -39.45 131.17 -128.60
N LYS A 381 -40.46 131.38 -127.74
CA LYS A 381 -41.70 130.58 -127.78
C LYS A 381 -43.05 131.28 -127.57
N ASN A 382 -43.16 132.54 -128.02
CA ASN A 382 -44.45 133.15 -128.39
C ASN A 382 -45.06 132.53 -129.67
N ALA A 383 -44.97 131.21 -129.81
CA ALA A 383 -45.41 130.40 -130.95
C ALA A 383 -46.22 129.16 -130.54
N GLU A 384 -46.30 128.86 -129.23
CA GLU A 384 -47.15 127.82 -128.62
C GLU A 384 -47.80 128.44 -127.37
N GLY A 385 -48.98 129.07 -127.43
CA GLY A 385 -49.88 129.19 -128.59
C GLY A 385 -51.17 128.41 -128.42
N LEU A 386 -52.03 128.87 -127.51
CA LEU A 386 -53.48 128.67 -127.51
C LEU A 386 -53.99 127.21 -127.64
N LYS A 387 -53.90 126.44 -126.55
CA LYS A 387 -54.78 125.29 -126.27
C LYS A 387 -54.72 124.91 -124.80
N GLU A 388 -55.88 124.81 -124.15
CA GLU A 388 -56.08 124.34 -122.77
C GLU A 388 -55.24 125.09 -121.71
N GLU A 389 -55.77 126.05 -120.95
CA GLU A 389 -57.17 126.21 -120.52
C GLU A 389 -57.66 124.99 -119.70
N THR A 390 -58.89 125.03 -119.18
CA THR A 390 -59.57 123.88 -118.52
C THR A 390 -58.84 123.12 -117.39
N LYS A 391 -58.22 123.83 -116.42
CA LYS A 391 -58.62 123.74 -114.99
C LYS A 391 -57.89 124.73 -114.06
N ASN A 392 -58.63 125.80 -113.77
CA ASN A 392 -59.16 126.07 -112.43
C ASN A 392 -58.16 126.19 -111.27
N ALA A 393 -58.01 127.44 -110.82
CA ALA A 393 -58.66 127.92 -109.60
C ALA A 393 -58.63 126.95 -108.38
N ARG A 394 -57.99 127.28 -107.25
CA ARG A 394 -57.66 128.63 -106.74
C ARG A 394 -58.84 129.59 -106.86
N LEU A 395 -59.99 129.24 -106.27
CA LEU A 395 -60.98 130.15 -105.66
C LEU A 395 -62.20 129.35 -105.16
N LEU A 396 -62.71 129.72 -103.97
CA LEU A 396 -64.08 129.47 -103.48
C LEU A 396 -64.45 128.01 -103.12
N ALA A 397 -63.86 127.48 -102.04
CA ALA A 397 -64.37 126.35 -101.23
C ALA A 397 -63.55 126.17 -99.92
N GLN A 398 -62.72 127.13 -99.53
CA GLN A 398 -62.99 127.91 -98.31
C GLN A 398 -64.49 128.23 -98.15
N ASP A 399 -64.99 128.16 -96.90
CA ASP A 399 -66.41 128.14 -96.49
C ASP A 399 -67.18 126.85 -96.85
N ALA A 400 -66.84 125.79 -96.11
CA ALA A 400 -67.78 124.80 -95.59
C ALA A 400 -67.24 124.39 -94.19
N GLU A 401 -67.95 124.48 -93.07
CA GLU A 401 -69.31 123.99 -92.80
C GLU A 401 -69.40 122.48 -93.15
N GLY A 402 -68.97 121.55 -92.29
CA GLY A 402 -68.80 121.66 -90.84
C GLY A 402 -70.18 121.64 -90.15
N LYS A 403 -70.37 120.75 -89.17
CA LYS A 403 -71.65 120.54 -88.46
C LYS A 403 -72.83 120.07 -89.34
N LEU A 404 -72.69 118.92 -89.99
CA LEU A 404 -73.61 117.79 -89.73
C LEU A 404 -72.87 116.48 -90.06
N GLU A 405 -72.48 115.61 -89.13
CA GLU A 405 -73.18 115.02 -87.96
C GLU A 405 -74.05 113.81 -88.33
N LEU A 406 -73.67 112.66 -87.77
CA LEU A 406 -74.53 111.50 -87.45
C LEU A 406 -75.52 111.00 -88.53
N ALA A 407 -75.12 111.00 -89.80
CA ALA A 407 -75.55 109.99 -90.78
C ALA A 407 -74.44 108.92 -90.86
N LEU A 408 -74.42 107.98 -89.90
CA LEU A 408 -75.02 106.62 -90.00
C LEU A 408 -74.19 105.71 -90.91
N LYS A 409 -73.60 104.62 -90.41
CA LYS A 409 -74.29 103.36 -90.06
C LYS A 409 -75.07 102.76 -91.26
N GLU A 410 -74.35 102.46 -92.33
CA GLU A 410 -74.68 101.49 -93.38
C GLU A 410 -73.39 101.29 -94.21
N ALA A 411 -73.32 100.27 -95.09
CA ALA A 411 -72.13 99.94 -95.88
C ALA A 411 -70.84 99.81 -95.01
N GLU A 412 -70.76 98.92 -94.03
CA GLU A 412 -70.69 97.45 -94.22
C GLU A 412 -69.54 97.08 -95.18
N GLU A 413 -68.43 96.54 -94.68
CA GLU A 413 -68.16 95.09 -94.60
C GLU A 413 -67.12 94.65 -95.67
N ALA A 414 -66.55 93.45 -95.48
CA ALA A 414 -65.89 92.62 -96.50
C ALA A 414 -65.12 93.35 -97.64
N LYS A 415 -63.81 93.59 -97.51
CA LYS A 415 -62.77 92.54 -97.40
C LYS A 415 -61.45 93.14 -96.85
N ALA A 416 -60.70 92.54 -95.93
CA ALA A 416 -60.38 91.13 -95.64
C ALA A 416 -59.43 90.48 -96.66
N ALA A 417 -58.34 89.86 -96.15
CA ALA A 417 -57.32 89.11 -96.89
C ALA A 417 -56.43 89.96 -97.86
N GLU A 418 -55.17 89.62 -98.15
CA GLU A 418 -54.33 88.53 -97.59
C GLU A 418 -52.81 88.86 -97.65
N LYS A 419 -52.07 88.31 -96.68
CA LYS A 419 -50.74 87.67 -96.80
C LYS A 419 -49.71 88.10 -97.86
N LYS A 420 -48.46 88.16 -97.36
CA LYS A 420 -47.22 87.67 -98.03
C LYS A 420 -46.74 88.61 -99.17
N ALA A 421 -45.45 88.86 -99.37
CA ALA A 421 -44.30 87.99 -99.14
C ALA A 421 -43.01 88.80 -98.83
N HIS A 422 -41.96 88.10 -98.35
CA HIS A 422 -40.62 88.01 -98.97
C HIS A 422 -39.91 89.29 -99.47
N GLU A 423 -38.60 89.46 -99.30
CA GLU A 423 -37.59 88.71 -98.53
C GLU A 423 -36.29 89.54 -98.50
N ASP A 424 -35.22 88.96 -97.98
CA ASP A 424 -33.86 89.04 -98.54
C ASP A 424 -33.68 89.95 -99.77
N MET A 425 -33.02 91.09 -99.57
CA MET A 425 -31.69 91.29 -100.15
C MET A 425 -30.99 92.44 -99.40
N LYS A 426 -29.82 92.16 -98.78
CA LYS A 426 -28.50 92.26 -99.42
C LYS A 426 -28.00 93.71 -99.46
N THR A 427 -27.55 94.15 -98.29
CA THR A 427 -26.23 94.76 -98.09
C THR A 427 -25.56 95.47 -99.27
N LEU A 428 -25.25 96.75 -99.02
CA LEU A 428 -24.11 97.50 -99.57
C LEU A 428 -24.19 97.91 -101.05
N CYS A 429 -23.79 99.16 -101.31
CA CYS A 429 -23.23 99.58 -102.57
C CYS A 429 -22.14 100.61 -102.25
N GLU A 430 -20.88 100.25 -102.48
CA GLU A 430 -19.71 101.00 -102.02
C GLU A 430 -19.29 102.07 -103.02
N ARG A 431 -18.79 103.19 -102.48
CA ARG A 431 -17.65 103.96 -102.99
C ARG A 431 -17.05 104.75 -101.82
N GLU A 432 -15.74 104.77 -101.59
CA GLU A 432 -14.62 104.02 -102.20
C GLU A 432 -13.36 104.19 -101.29
N SER A 433 -12.40 103.26 -101.35
CA SER A 433 -10.98 103.42 -100.93
C SER A 433 -10.58 103.37 -99.43
N ILE A 434 -9.25 103.27 -99.21
CA ILE A 434 -8.45 103.36 -97.95
C ILE A 434 -8.57 102.12 -97.03
N GLN A 435 -7.59 101.20 -96.97
CA GLN A 435 -6.26 101.25 -96.27
C GLN A 435 -6.38 101.23 -94.72
N ASP A 436 -5.51 100.60 -93.91
CA ASP A 436 -4.43 99.59 -94.10
C ASP A 436 -4.02 99.06 -92.69
N GLN A 437 -3.16 98.01 -92.60
CA GLN A 437 -2.30 97.69 -91.42
C GLN A 437 -3.02 97.22 -90.10
N ASP A 438 -2.41 96.46 -89.15
CA ASP A 438 -1.09 95.80 -89.12
C ASP A 438 -0.99 94.60 -88.13
N PHE A 439 0.11 93.83 -88.25
CA PHE A 439 0.75 92.87 -87.31
C PHE A 439 -0.01 91.67 -86.65
N ASP A 440 0.75 90.57 -86.43
CA ASP A 440 0.36 89.31 -85.77
C ASP A 440 1.61 88.63 -85.13
N ASN A 441 1.42 87.63 -84.25
CA ASN A 441 2.40 86.65 -83.70
C ASN A 441 3.36 87.12 -82.58
N LYS A 442 3.85 86.28 -81.64
CA LYS A 442 3.52 84.91 -81.09
C LYS A 442 4.22 84.85 -79.69
N ILE A 443 4.42 83.78 -78.89
CA ILE A 443 4.37 82.30 -78.98
C ILE A 443 3.65 81.77 -77.68
N LYS A 444 3.73 80.48 -77.34
CA LYS A 444 3.28 79.83 -76.08
C LYS A 444 4.22 78.67 -75.72
N LEU A 445 4.17 78.14 -74.48
CA LEU A 445 4.18 76.68 -74.21
C LEU A 445 3.83 76.32 -72.74
N ALA A 446 3.41 75.07 -72.54
CA ALA A 446 2.93 74.37 -71.32
C ALA A 446 3.02 72.83 -71.63
N PRO A 447 2.49 71.85 -70.86
CA PRO A 447 1.89 71.80 -69.51
C PRO A 447 2.82 71.00 -68.54
N GLY A 448 2.52 70.52 -67.33
CA GLY A 448 1.31 70.09 -66.58
C GLY A 448 1.81 69.07 -65.52
N GLU A 449 1.11 68.65 -64.47
CA GLU A 449 -0.25 68.93 -63.97
C GLU A 449 -0.22 69.00 -62.42
N PHE A 450 -1.30 69.46 -61.79
CA PHE A 450 -1.50 69.46 -60.33
C PHE A 450 -2.89 68.88 -60.03
N GLU A 451 -3.19 68.66 -58.74
CA GLU A 451 -4.39 68.00 -58.18
C GLU A 451 -4.35 66.44 -58.11
N SER A 452 -5.08 65.78 -57.19
CA SER A 452 -6.05 66.31 -56.22
C SER A 452 -5.99 65.62 -54.83
N LEU A 453 -5.85 66.47 -53.80
CA LEU A 453 -6.57 66.49 -52.52
C LEU A 453 -6.77 65.23 -51.63
N LYS A 454 -6.60 65.47 -50.30
CA LYS A 454 -7.49 65.03 -49.19
C LYS A 454 -7.31 63.57 -48.72
N ARG A 455 -6.51 63.29 -47.66
CA ARG A 455 -6.82 63.70 -46.27
C ARG A 455 -5.70 63.28 -45.29
N LYS A 456 -5.02 64.23 -44.62
CA LYS A 456 -4.31 63.97 -43.35
C LYS A 456 -5.20 64.38 -42.18
N VAL A 457 -5.62 63.41 -41.39
CA VAL A 457 -6.15 63.54 -40.01
C VAL A 457 -5.70 62.29 -39.26
N GLU A 458 -5.26 62.45 -38.02
CA GLU A 458 -4.97 61.37 -37.02
C GLU A 458 -3.88 60.34 -37.39
N GLU A 459 -2.62 60.74 -37.18
CA GLU A 459 -1.49 59.82 -36.97
C GLU A 459 -1.44 59.35 -35.50
N SER A 460 -2.26 58.37 -35.12
CA SER A 460 -2.13 57.69 -33.81
C SER A 460 -2.80 56.31 -33.77
N GLY A 461 -2.00 55.23 -33.83
CA GLY A 461 -2.51 53.85 -33.68
C GLY A 461 -1.44 52.74 -33.70
N ASP A 462 -0.69 52.65 -34.80
CA ASP A 462 -0.12 51.38 -35.30
C ASP A 462 1.17 50.86 -34.62
N ILE A 463 1.28 50.95 -33.29
CA ILE A 463 2.36 50.34 -32.48
C ILE A 463 1.84 49.43 -31.36
N ALA A 464 0.53 49.48 -31.04
CA ALA A 464 -0.08 48.61 -30.02
C ALA A 464 -0.46 47.22 -30.56
N ASP A 465 -1.23 47.18 -31.65
CA ASP A 465 -1.97 45.98 -32.06
C ASP A 465 -1.09 44.81 -32.52
N THR A 466 0.06 45.09 -33.13
CA THR A 466 1.03 44.06 -33.56
C THR A 466 1.62 43.29 -32.37
N LYS A 467 1.82 43.95 -31.22
CA LYS A 467 2.31 43.29 -29.99
C LYS A 467 1.22 42.50 -29.27
N VAL A 468 -0.04 42.93 -29.36
CA VAL A 468 -1.17 42.18 -28.80
C VAL A 468 -1.38 40.86 -29.55
N ALA A 469 -1.25 40.87 -30.88
CA ALA A 469 -1.37 39.67 -31.72
C ALA A 469 -0.35 38.57 -31.34
N ASP A 470 0.95 38.91 -31.26
CA ASP A 470 2.01 37.94 -30.90
C ASP A 470 1.84 37.37 -29.48
N VAL A 471 1.44 38.21 -28.52
CA VAL A 471 1.19 37.76 -27.13
C VAL A 471 -0.04 36.86 -27.05
N MET A 472 -1.11 37.16 -27.79
CA MET A 472 -2.29 36.29 -27.88
C MET A 472 -1.94 34.93 -28.50
N ALA A 473 -1.14 34.89 -29.58
CA ALA A 473 -0.70 33.64 -30.21
C ALA A 473 0.10 32.74 -29.23
N GLN A 474 0.99 33.32 -28.42
CA GLN A 474 1.72 32.58 -27.38
C GLN A 474 0.79 32.08 -26.26
N ILE A 475 -0.18 32.88 -25.84
CA ILE A 475 -1.18 32.49 -24.84
C ILE A 475 -2.07 31.35 -25.36
N GLU A 476 -2.49 31.35 -26.63
CA GLU A 476 -3.26 30.27 -27.24
C GLU A 476 -2.45 28.95 -27.26
N ALA A 477 -1.16 29.01 -27.62
CA ALA A 477 -0.26 27.86 -27.58
C ALA A 477 -0.05 27.32 -26.15
N VAL A 478 0.02 28.20 -25.14
CA VAL A 478 0.08 27.81 -23.72
C VAL A 478 -1.23 27.14 -23.27
N LYS A 479 -2.41 27.65 -23.64
CA LYS A 479 -3.71 27.02 -23.33
C LYS A 479 -3.81 25.60 -23.92
N VAL A 480 -3.34 25.38 -25.15
CA VAL A 480 -3.31 24.04 -25.77
C VAL A 480 -2.41 23.09 -24.97
N ARG A 481 -1.19 23.53 -24.62
CA ARG A 481 -0.25 22.75 -23.80
C ARG A 481 -0.81 22.46 -22.40
N ASN A 482 -1.55 23.40 -21.79
CA ASN A 482 -2.17 23.19 -20.48
C ASN A 482 -3.29 22.14 -20.53
N LYS A 483 -4.17 22.18 -21.55
CA LYS A 483 -5.20 21.15 -21.78
C LYS A 483 -4.62 19.76 -22.03
N GLU A 484 -3.43 19.68 -22.62
CA GLU A 484 -2.72 18.41 -22.79
C GLU A 484 -2.11 17.91 -21.47
N ALA A 485 -1.61 18.81 -20.62
CA ALA A 485 -1.12 18.49 -19.28
C ALA A 485 -2.27 18.05 -18.33
N GLU A 486 -3.41 18.75 -18.36
CA GLU A 486 -4.63 18.40 -17.63
C GLU A 486 -5.10 16.97 -17.96
N LYS A 487 -5.15 16.59 -19.24
CA LYS A 487 -5.48 15.22 -19.66
C LYS A 487 -4.49 14.17 -19.16
N LYS A 488 -3.20 14.49 -19.12
CA LYS A 488 -2.16 13.59 -18.57
C LYS A 488 -2.27 13.46 -17.05
N LEU A 489 -2.66 14.53 -16.35
CA LEU A 489 -2.95 14.49 -14.92
C LEU A 489 -4.20 13.65 -14.62
N GLU A 490 -5.27 13.81 -15.39
CA GLU A 490 -6.49 13.00 -15.26
C GLU A 490 -6.22 11.50 -15.49
N ALA A 491 -5.44 11.15 -16.51
CA ALA A 491 -5.02 9.77 -16.78
C ALA A 491 -4.17 9.19 -15.63
N ASN A 492 -3.22 9.97 -15.10
CA ASN A 492 -2.40 9.55 -13.96
C ASN A 492 -3.24 9.36 -12.68
N LEU A 493 -4.25 10.20 -12.44
CA LEU A 493 -5.15 10.04 -11.29
C LEU A 493 -5.98 8.75 -11.39
N LYS A 494 -6.51 8.42 -12.58
CA LYS A 494 -7.21 7.16 -12.82
C LYS A 494 -6.31 5.94 -12.64
N ALA A 495 -5.08 5.97 -13.15
CA ALA A 495 -4.11 4.90 -12.92
C ALA A 495 -3.76 4.73 -11.42
N ILE A 496 -3.70 5.83 -10.64
CA ILE A 496 -3.51 5.77 -9.18
C ILE A 496 -4.73 5.18 -8.46
N GLU A 497 -5.95 5.40 -8.99
CA GLU A 497 -7.19 4.82 -8.47
C GLU A 497 -7.27 3.30 -8.75
N GLU A 498 -6.99 2.88 -9.98
CA GLU A 498 -6.86 1.46 -10.37
C GLU A 498 -5.81 0.71 -9.54
N ILE A 499 -4.64 1.34 -9.27
CA ILE A 499 -3.60 0.76 -8.42
C ILE A 499 -4.06 0.63 -6.96
N LYS A 500 -4.85 1.57 -6.44
CA LYS A 500 -5.44 1.46 -5.10
C LYS A 500 -6.43 0.31 -5.03
N GLU A 501 -7.37 0.20 -5.98
CA GLU A 501 -8.34 -0.89 -6.02
C GLU A 501 -7.66 -2.27 -6.11
N ALA A 502 -6.62 -2.40 -6.94
CA ALA A 502 -5.80 -3.60 -7.01
C ALA A 502 -5.08 -3.93 -5.69
N THR A 503 -4.56 -2.90 -4.99
CA THR A 503 -3.92 -3.06 -3.67
C THR A 503 -4.93 -3.49 -2.60
N ASP A 504 -6.12 -2.90 -2.60
CA ASP A 504 -7.24 -3.21 -1.72
C ASP A 504 -7.76 -4.64 -1.91
N MET A 505 -7.82 -5.12 -3.15
CA MET A 505 -8.16 -6.52 -3.47
C MET A 505 -7.06 -7.49 -3.03
N ALA A 506 -5.78 -7.13 -3.23
CA ALA A 506 -4.64 -7.93 -2.78
C ALA A 506 -4.60 -8.04 -1.24
N LEU A 507 -4.88 -6.95 -0.53
CA LEU A 507 -4.95 -6.92 0.95
C LEU A 507 -6.03 -7.89 1.45
N ARG A 508 -7.27 -7.76 0.95
CA ARG A 508 -8.38 -8.67 1.34
C ARG A 508 -8.09 -10.14 1.02
N SER A 509 -7.38 -10.41 -0.08
CA SER A 509 -6.95 -11.77 -0.43
C SER A 509 -5.92 -12.31 0.58
N ALA A 510 -4.96 -11.48 1.02
CA ALA A 510 -3.99 -11.85 2.04
C ALA A 510 -4.64 -12.07 3.42
N GLU A 511 -5.54 -11.18 3.85
CA GLU A 511 -6.30 -11.32 5.10
C GLU A 511 -7.12 -12.62 5.14
N MET A 512 -7.79 -12.96 4.03
CA MET A 512 -8.53 -14.22 3.90
C MET A 512 -7.62 -15.44 3.91
N SER A 513 -6.41 -15.34 3.34
CA SER A 513 -5.40 -16.42 3.40
C SER A 513 -4.86 -16.62 4.81
N GLU A 514 -4.55 -15.54 5.54
CA GLU A 514 -4.07 -15.59 6.92
C GLU A 514 -5.16 -16.13 7.87
N ALA A 515 -6.43 -15.77 7.63
CA ALA A 515 -7.57 -16.34 8.34
C ALA A 515 -7.71 -17.84 8.07
N ALA A 516 -7.57 -18.29 6.82
CA ALA A 516 -7.60 -19.70 6.46
C ALA A 516 -6.45 -20.48 7.14
N GLU A 517 -5.22 -19.94 7.09
CA GLU A 517 -4.05 -20.53 7.74
C GLU A 517 -4.27 -20.71 9.25
N LYS A 518 -4.76 -19.66 9.96
CA LYS A 518 -5.12 -19.74 11.39
C LYS A 518 -6.18 -20.81 11.68
N THR A 519 -7.15 -21.03 10.79
CA THR A 519 -8.13 -22.12 10.98
C THR A 519 -7.54 -23.50 10.76
N LEU A 520 -6.60 -23.66 9.82
CA LEU A 520 -5.88 -24.91 9.59
C LEU A 520 -4.91 -25.22 10.74
N GLU A 521 -4.18 -24.22 11.23
CA GLU A 521 -3.31 -24.36 12.41
C GLU A 521 -4.13 -24.76 13.65
N ALA A 522 -5.29 -24.12 13.87
CA ALA A 522 -6.19 -24.47 14.96
C ALA A 522 -6.76 -25.90 14.84
N GLN A 523 -6.91 -26.45 13.63
CA GLN A 523 -7.28 -27.85 13.41
C GLN A 523 -6.10 -28.79 13.66
N LEU A 524 -4.91 -28.48 13.13
CA LEU A 524 -3.68 -29.24 13.39
C LEU A 524 -3.35 -29.31 14.89
N GLN A 525 -3.49 -28.21 15.63
CA GLN A 525 -3.32 -28.18 17.08
C GLN A 525 -4.38 -29.01 17.83
N ARG A 526 -5.59 -29.21 17.27
CA ARG A 526 -6.59 -30.14 17.84
C ARG A 526 -6.19 -31.59 17.57
N TRP A 527 -5.88 -31.95 16.32
CA TRP A 527 -5.42 -33.29 15.97
C TRP A 527 -4.16 -33.70 16.75
N HIS A 528 -3.21 -32.78 16.99
CA HIS A 528 -2.06 -33.07 17.84
C HIS A 528 -2.45 -33.36 19.30
N LYS A 529 -3.44 -32.67 19.87
CA LYS A 529 -3.94 -32.91 21.23
C LYS A 529 -4.75 -34.21 21.31
N GLU A 530 -5.59 -34.48 20.32
CA GLU A 530 -6.37 -35.72 20.18
C GLU A 530 -5.46 -36.94 20.00
N ALA A 531 -4.42 -36.84 19.18
CA ALA A 531 -3.41 -37.87 19.04
C ALA A 531 -2.61 -38.09 20.34
N GLN A 532 -2.26 -37.02 21.07
CA GLN A 532 -1.62 -37.15 22.38
C GLN A 532 -2.54 -37.82 23.42
N THR A 533 -3.84 -37.53 23.45
CA THR A 533 -4.77 -38.21 24.38
C THR A 533 -5.00 -39.67 23.99
N MET A 534 -5.00 -40.02 22.70
CA MET A 534 -5.08 -41.41 22.23
C MET A 534 -3.79 -42.24 22.42
N VAL A 535 -2.67 -41.61 22.80
CA VAL A 535 -1.39 -42.28 23.11
C VAL A 535 -1.17 -42.47 24.63
N VAL A 536 -2.03 -41.86 25.46
CA VAL A 536 -1.96 -41.88 26.93
C VAL A 536 -3.12 -42.69 27.56
N ALA A 537 -4.03 -43.23 26.73
CA ALA A 537 -5.18 -44.05 27.12
C ALA A 537 -5.08 -45.49 26.54
#